data_AF-A0A5F8MPP6-F1
#
_entry.id   AF-A0A5F8MPP6-F1
#
_cell.length_a   1.000
_cell.length_b   1.000
_cell.length_c   1.000
_cell.angle_alpha   90.00
_cell.angle_beta   90.00
_cell.angle_gamma   90.00
#
_symmetry.space_group_name_H-M   'P 1'
#
loop_
_entity.id
_entity.type
_entity.pdbx_description
1 polymer ?
#
loop_
_entity_poly.entity_id
_entity_poly.type
_entity_poly.pdbx_seq_one_letter_code
_entity_poly.pdbx_strand_id
1 'polypeptide(L)'
;MLSFYYYREEGNSLPVVSGGSLVLQRGLLPDGDTRKKKRNASAGPVRTGRDRVPTYLYRMDFQKMGKCIIINNKNFDKATGMDVRNGTDKDAGALFKCFQNLGFEVTVHNDCSCAKMQDLLRKASEEDHSNSACFACVLLSHGEEDLIYGKDGVTPIKDLTAHFRGDRCKTLLEKPKLFFIQACRGTELDDGIQADSGPINDIDANPRNKIPVEADFLFAYSTVPGYYSWRNPGKGS
;
A
#
# COMPACT_ATOMS: atom_id res chain seq x y z
N MET A 1 -3.99 -6.90 13.09
CA MET A 1 -5.13 -6.81 12.15
C MET A 1 -4.95 -5.50 11.40
N LEU A 2 -4.66 -5.54 10.09
CA LEU A 2 -4.52 -4.31 9.30
C LEU A 2 -5.91 -3.70 9.08
N SER A 3 -6.07 -2.44 9.45
CA SER A 3 -7.25 -1.63 9.18
C SER A 3 -7.04 -0.88 7.87
N PHE A 4 -7.88 -1.16 6.87
CA PHE A 4 -7.82 -0.50 5.57
C PHE A 4 -8.79 0.68 5.55
N TYR A 5 -8.29 1.86 5.18
CA TYR A 5 -9.13 3.04 4.96
C TYR A 5 -9.08 3.43 3.48
N TYR A 6 -10.26 3.46 2.86
CA TYR A 6 -10.46 4.03 1.53
C TYR A 6 -11.16 5.37 1.70
N TYR A 7 -10.53 6.47 1.28
CA TYR A 7 -11.19 7.77 1.25
C TYR A 7 -11.91 7.96 -0.09
N ARG A 8 -13.24 8.02 -0.03
CA ARG A 8 -14.10 8.54 -1.10
C ARG A 8 -15.10 9.48 -0.45
N GLU A 9 -14.92 10.78 -0.61
CA GLU A 9 -15.93 11.74 -0.16
C GLU A 9 -17.12 11.71 -1.13
N GLU A 10 -18.21 11.10 -0.69
CA GLU A 10 -19.58 11.42 -1.13
C GLU A 10 -20.39 11.60 0.17
N GLY A 11 -21.14 12.70 0.26
CA GLY A 11 -21.63 13.28 1.52
C GLY A 11 -22.45 12.38 2.44
N ASN A 12 -22.36 12.69 3.74
CA ASN A 12 -23.24 12.26 4.84
C ASN A 12 -23.77 10.81 4.77
N SER A 13 -22.93 9.84 5.10
CA SER A 13 -23.39 8.60 5.76
C SER A 13 -22.21 7.89 6.47
N LEU A 14 -22.50 7.29 7.62
CA LEU A 14 -21.53 6.68 8.55
C LEU A 14 -20.75 5.51 7.91
N PRO A 15 -19.50 5.24 8.32
CA PRO A 15 -18.67 4.19 7.73
C PRO A 15 -19.14 2.78 8.12
N VAL A 16 -19.21 1.88 7.13
CA VAL A 16 -19.48 0.44 7.30
C VAL A 16 -18.19 -0.34 7.04
N VAL A 17 -17.81 -1.22 7.98
CA VAL A 17 -16.63 -2.10 7.88
C VAL A 17 -16.96 -3.33 7.02
N SER A 18 -16.16 -3.59 5.98
CA SER A 18 -16.22 -4.82 5.19
C SER A 18 -14.88 -5.55 5.27
N GLY A 19 -14.86 -6.69 5.97
CA GLY A 19 -13.71 -7.59 6.03
C GLY A 19 -13.66 -8.47 4.78
N GLY A 20 -12.73 -8.18 3.88
CA GLY A 20 -12.40 -9.03 2.74
C GLY A 20 -10.92 -9.38 2.72
N SER A 21 -10.61 -10.66 2.90
CA SER A 21 -9.25 -11.18 2.75
C SER A 21 -8.85 -11.10 1.26
N LEU A 22 -7.73 -10.44 0.96
CA LEU A 22 -7.22 -10.33 -0.41
C LEU A 22 -6.59 -11.67 -0.81
N VAL A 23 -7.32 -12.49 -1.58
CA VAL A 23 -6.77 -13.73 -2.16
C VAL A 23 -6.06 -13.41 -3.47
N LEU A 24 -4.73 -13.45 -3.47
CA LEU A 24 -3.93 -13.40 -4.69
C LEU A 24 -3.93 -14.79 -5.34
N GLN A 25 -4.85 -15.04 -6.27
CA GLN A 25 -4.92 -16.32 -6.96
C GLN A 25 -3.82 -16.42 -8.02
N ARG A 26 -2.80 -17.26 -7.75
CA ARG A 26 -1.82 -17.71 -8.76
C ARG A 26 -2.55 -18.54 -9.81
N GLY A 27 -2.42 -18.15 -11.09
CA GLY A 27 -2.85 -18.98 -12.21
C GLY A 27 -2.09 -20.31 -12.19
N LEU A 28 -2.82 -21.41 -12.10
CA LEU A 28 -2.31 -22.78 -12.27
C LEU A 28 -1.94 -23.00 -13.74
N LEU A 29 -0.72 -23.49 -13.97
CA LEU A 29 -0.33 -24.10 -15.25
C LEU A 29 -1.09 -25.44 -15.38
N PRO A 30 -1.67 -25.78 -16.55
CA PRO A 30 -2.31 -27.07 -16.71
C PRO A 30 -1.28 -28.18 -16.94
N ASP A 31 -1.50 -29.28 -16.21
CA ASP A 31 -0.78 -30.55 -16.30
C ASP A 31 -0.79 -31.14 -17.72
N GLY A 32 0.33 -31.74 -18.09
CA GLY A 32 0.48 -32.49 -19.33
C GLY A 32 0.01 -33.93 -19.18
N ASP A 33 -0.74 -34.42 -20.17
CA ASP A 33 -0.68 -35.82 -20.59
C ASP A 33 -0.90 -35.96 -22.10
N THR A 34 -0.30 -37.02 -22.63
CA THR A 34 0.07 -37.34 -23.99
C THR A 34 -1.03 -38.07 -24.79
N ARG A 35 -1.18 -37.75 -26.09
CA ARG A 35 -1.33 -38.72 -27.21
C ARG A 35 -1.44 -38.05 -28.59
N LYS A 36 -0.75 -38.66 -29.57
CA LYS A 36 -0.58 -38.26 -30.98
C LYS A 36 -1.85 -38.42 -31.84
N LYS A 37 -2.10 -37.49 -32.79
CA LYS A 37 -2.43 -37.81 -34.20
C LYS A 37 -2.24 -36.62 -35.16
N LYS A 38 -1.56 -36.87 -36.30
CA LYS A 38 -1.27 -35.96 -37.42
C LYS A 38 -2.54 -35.55 -38.21
N ARG A 39 -2.60 -34.31 -38.70
CA ARG A 39 -2.59 -33.93 -40.15
C ARG A 39 -2.75 -32.42 -40.37
N ASN A 40 -2.09 -31.95 -41.45
CA ASN A 40 -1.91 -30.57 -41.90
C ASN A 40 -3.20 -29.82 -42.24
N ALA A 41 -3.26 -28.53 -41.87
CA ALA A 41 -3.92 -27.46 -42.62
C ALA A 41 -3.38 -26.09 -42.17
N SER A 42 -3.02 -25.26 -43.14
CA SER A 42 -2.55 -23.89 -43.01
C SER A 42 -3.62 -22.94 -42.47
N ALA A 43 -3.32 -22.20 -41.39
CA ALA A 43 -4.14 -21.09 -40.91
C ALA A 43 -3.23 -19.88 -40.62
N GLY A 44 -3.60 -18.71 -41.13
CA GLY A 44 -2.86 -17.45 -41.02
C GLY A 44 -2.70 -16.96 -39.57
N PRO A 45 -2.05 -15.82 -39.35
CA PRO A 45 -1.72 -15.35 -38.01
C PRO A 45 -3.01 -15.06 -37.24
N VAL A 46 -3.26 -15.88 -36.22
CA VAL A 46 -4.33 -15.67 -35.24
C VAL A 46 -3.98 -14.37 -34.51
N ARG A 47 -4.75 -13.31 -34.80
CA ARG A 47 -4.77 -12.11 -33.97
C ARG A 47 -5.34 -12.52 -32.62
N THR A 48 -4.46 -12.74 -31.65
CA THR A 48 -4.87 -12.90 -30.25
C THR A 48 -5.56 -11.61 -29.83
N GLY A 49 -6.86 -11.71 -29.52
CA GLY A 49 -7.61 -10.61 -28.95
C GLY A 49 -6.90 -10.14 -27.69
N ARG A 50 -6.63 -8.85 -27.57
CA ARG A 50 -6.25 -8.26 -26.28
C ARG A 50 -7.41 -8.53 -25.34
N ASP A 51 -7.19 -9.33 -24.31
CA ASP A 51 -8.10 -9.43 -23.18
C ASP A 51 -8.37 -8.00 -22.71
N ARG A 52 -9.61 -7.54 -22.89
CA ARG A 52 -9.99 -6.20 -22.45
C ARG A 52 -9.98 -6.23 -20.92
N VAL A 53 -8.98 -5.59 -20.32
CA VAL A 53 -8.98 -5.34 -18.88
C VAL A 53 -10.30 -4.62 -18.53
N PRO A 54 -11.11 -5.15 -17.60
CA PRO A 54 -12.34 -4.50 -17.19
C PRO A 54 -12.09 -3.05 -16.76
N THR A 55 -13.03 -2.15 -17.06
CA THR A 55 -12.89 -0.70 -16.82
C THR A 55 -12.80 -0.31 -15.34
N TYR A 56 -13.03 -1.25 -14.42
CA TYR A 56 -12.94 -1.06 -12.97
C TYR A 56 -11.60 -1.52 -12.38
N LEU A 57 -10.66 -2.03 -13.19
CA LEU A 57 -9.33 -2.44 -12.72
C LEU A 57 -8.28 -1.39 -13.09
N TYR A 58 -7.33 -1.17 -12.18
CA TYR A 58 -6.13 -0.44 -12.53
C TYR A 58 -5.37 -1.18 -13.62
N ARG A 59 -4.88 -0.41 -14.58
CA ARG A 59 -3.97 -0.91 -15.59
C ARG A 59 -2.63 -1.22 -14.91
N MET A 60 -2.20 -2.49 -14.96
CA MET A 60 -0.94 -2.95 -14.34
C MET A 60 0.11 -3.44 -15.35
N ASP A 61 -0.20 -3.42 -16.65
CA ASP A 61 0.69 -3.84 -17.74
C ASP A 61 1.70 -2.74 -18.14
N PHE A 62 2.44 -2.26 -17.13
CA PHE A 62 3.55 -1.33 -17.33
C PHE A 62 4.90 -2.07 -17.36
N GLN A 63 5.96 -1.39 -17.80
CA GLN A 63 7.31 -1.98 -17.85
C GLN A 63 7.82 -2.40 -16.46
N LYS A 64 7.44 -1.66 -15.42
CA LYS A 64 7.81 -1.91 -14.02
C LYS A 64 6.56 -1.89 -13.15
N MET A 65 6.55 -2.69 -12.08
CA MET A 65 5.53 -2.56 -11.04
C MET A 65 5.62 -1.19 -10.35
N GLY A 66 6.83 -0.78 -9.98
CA GLY A 66 7.11 0.51 -9.36
C GLY A 66 8.08 0.39 -8.20
N LYS A 67 8.28 1.52 -7.50
CA LYS A 67 9.12 1.58 -6.31
C LYS A 67 8.37 1.22 -5.04
N CYS A 68 9.06 0.53 -4.13
CA CYS A 68 8.61 0.33 -2.75
C CYS A 68 9.67 0.88 -1.79
N ILE A 69 9.35 1.94 -1.06
CA ILE A 69 10.25 2.53 -0.05
C ILE A 69 9.83 2.05 1.33
N ILE A 70 10.70 1.32 2.01
CA ILE A 70 10.51 0.88 3.40
C ILE A 70 11.34 1.78 4.31
N ILE A 71 10.69 2.50 5.23
CA ILE A 71 11.35 3.27 6.28
C ILE A 71 11.16 2.51 7.60
N ASN A 72 12.26 2.01 8.15
CA ASN A 72 12.32 1.18 9.34
C ASN A 72 13.03 1.93 10.48
N ASN A 73 12.26 2.58 11.34
CA ASN A 73 12.79 3.28 12.50
C ASN A 73 12.73 2.35 13.72
N LYS A 74 13.90 1.93 14.18
CA LYS A 74 14.08 1.05 15.33
C LYS A 74 14.56 1.82 16.55
N ASN A 75 15.55 2.69 16.36
CA ASN A 75 16.23 3.41 17.41
C ASN A 75 15.85 4.90 17.34
N PHE A 76 15.59 5.49 18.50
CA PHE A 76 15.16 6.86 18.65
C PHE A 76 16.08 7.60 19.61
N ASP A 77 16.26 8.90 19.36
CA ASP A 77 17.07 9.76 20.19
C ASP A 77 16.43 9.88 21.58
N LYS A 78 17.25 9.89 22.63
CA LYS A 78 16.77 9.89 24.03
C LYS A 78 15.78 11.03 24.33
N ALA A 79 15.93 12.17 23.66
CA ALA A 79 15.07 13.34 23.82
C ALA A 79 13.62 13.09 23.40
N THR A 80 13.36 12.09 22.55
CA THR A 80 12.01 11.70 22.13
C THR A 80 11.24 10.90 23.18
N GLY A 81 11.94 10.33 24.17
CA GLY A 81 11.34 9.44 25.17
C GLY A 81 10.85 8.10 24.61
N MET A 82 11.13 7.78 23.34
CA MET A 82 10.65 6.57 22.68
C MET A 82 11.57 5.37 22.90
N ASP A 83 10.98 4.21 23.17
CA ASP A 83 11.69 2.95 23.36
C ASP A 83 12.16 2.32 22.03
N VAL A 84 13.16 1.43 22.11
CA VAL A 84 13.65 0.66 20.96
C VAL A 84 12.56 -0.28 20.43
N ARG A 85 12.30 -0.25 19.11
CA ARG A 85 11.28 -1.08 18.46
C ARG A 85 11.79 -2.48 18.10
N ASN A 86 12.11 -3.29 19.11
CA ASN A 86 12.59 -4.68 18.92
C ASN A 86 11.65 -5.53 18.03
N GLY A 87 12.20 -6.20 17.01
CA GLY A 87 11.42 -6.99 16.07
C GLY A 87 11.07 -6.28 14.75
N THR A 88 11.19 -4.94 14.67
CA THR A 88 10.91 -4.19 13.43
C THR A 88 11.80 -4.60 12.25
N ASP A 89 13.02 -5.10 12.52
CA ASP A 89 13.91 -5.60 11.48
C ASP A 89 13.37 -6.89 10.83
N LYS A 90 12.61 -7.69 11.59
CA LYS A 90 11.91 -8.87 11.05
C LYS A 90 10.77 -8.45 10.14
N ASP A 91 10.00 -7.45 10.56
CA ASP A 91 8.93 -6.85 9.75
C ASP A 91 9.49 -6.30 8.43
N ALA A 92 10.54 -5.47 8.52
CA ALA A 92 11.21 -4.89 7.36
C ALA A 92 11.74 -5.98 6.40
N GLY A 93 12.35 -7.04 6.94
CA GLY A 93 12.86 -8.17 6.13
C GLY A 93 11.76 -8.98 5.46
N ALA A 94 10.62 -9.20 6.13
CA ALA A 94 9.47 -9.90 5.56
C ALA A 94 8.80 -9.06 4.46
N LEU A 95 8.62 -7.77 4.70
CA LEU A 95 8.02 -6.84 3.74
C LEU A 95 8.93 -6.64 2.53
N PHE A 96 10.24 -6.53 2.72
CA PHE A 96 11.20 -6.48 1.61
C PHE A 96 11.03 -7.67 0.67
N LYS A 97 11.04 -8.89 1.22
CA LYS A 97 10.86 -10.12 0.43
C LYS A 97 9.49 -10.16 -0.25
N CYS A 98 8.44 -9.76 0.45
CA CYS A 98 7.08 -9.74 -0.09
C CYS A 98 6.97 -8.80 -1.31
N PHE A 99 7.36 -7.53 -1.15
CA PHE A 99 7.27 -6.54 -2.23
C PHE A 99 8.23 -6.86 -3.39
N GLN A 100 9.42 -7.39 -3.10
CA GLN A 100 10.33 -7.85 -4.14
C GLN A 100 9.71 -9.00 -4.95
N ASN A 101 9.07 -9.97 -4.30
CA ASN A 101 8.36 -11.07 -4.98
C ASN A 101 7.15 -10.58 -5.79
N LEU A 102 6.55 -9.46 -5.40
CA LEU A 102 5.50 -8.78 -6.16
C LEU A 102 6.06 -7.94 -7.33
N GLY A 103 7.38 -7.91 -7.53
CA GLY A 103 8.03 -7.23 -8.66
C GLY A 103 8.40 -5.77 -8.42
N PHE A 104 8.30 -5.27 -7.18
CA PHE A 104 8.71 -3.90 -6.86
C PHE A 104 10.23 -3.75 -6.78
N GLU A 105 10.71 -2.56 -7.13
CA GLU A 105 12.06 -2.10 -6.81
C GLU A 105 12.07 -1.62 -5.35
N VAL A 106 12.55 -2.45 -4.43
CA VAL A 106 12.46 -2.19 -2.99
C VAL A 106 13.74 -1.55 -2.45
N THR A 107 13.60 -0.44 -1.72
CA THR A 107 14.69 0.20 -0.96
C THR A 107 14.33 0.30 0.51
N VAL A 108 15.28 -0.05 1.39
CA VAL A 108 15.09 0.01 2.86
C VAL A 108 15.97 1.11 3.45
N HIS A 109 15.38 1.98 4.25
CA HIS A 109 16.07 3.02 5.00
C HIS A 109 15.83 2.82 6.49
N ASN A 110 16.91 2.82 7.28
CA ASN A 110 16.85 2.57 8.72
C ASN A 110 17.11 3.85 9.52
N ASP A 111 16.42 4.00 10.65
CA ASP A 111 16.61 5.06 11.67
C ASP A 111 16.72 6.47 11.05
N CYS A 112 15.70 6.84 10.27
CA CYS A 112 15.62 8.12 9.58
C CYS A 112 15.17 9.24 10.52
N SER A 113 15.81 10.41 10.41
CA SER A 113 15.26 11.65 10.97
C SER A 113 14.01 12.10 10.22
N CYS A 114 13.20 12.97 10.82
CA CYS A 114 12.05 13.58 10.16
C CYS A 114 12.44 14.26 8.84
N ALA A 115 13.52 15.04 8.86
CA ALA A 115 14.05 15.68 7.66
C ALA A 115 14.48 14.66 6.59
N LYS A 116 15.04 13.51 7.00
CA LYS A 116 15.44 12.46 6.06
C LYS A 116 14.23 11.75 5.45
N MET A 117 13.19 11.46 6.23
CA MET A 117 11.94 10.89 5.71
C MET A 117 11.30 11.80 4.66
N GLN A 118 11.22 13.11 4.97
CA GLN A 118 10.73 14.12 4.04
C GLN A 118 11.57 14.20 2.75
N ASP A 119 12.90 14.22 2.87
CA ASP A 119 13.79 14.25 1.71
C ASP A 119 13.69 13.01 0.83
N LEU A 120 13.60 11.82 1.43
CA LEU A 120 13.44 10.57 0.70
C LEU A 120 12.15 10.54 -0.13
N LEU A 121 11.02 10.91 0.50
CA LEU A 121 9.73 10.86 -0.16
C LEU A 121 9.52 11.99 -1.17
N ARG A 122 10.04 13.19 -0.89
CA ARG A 122 10.10 14.27 -1.88
C ARG A 122 10.87 13.83 -3.12
N LYS A 123 12.11 13.34 -2.95
CA LYS A 123 12.94 12.89 -4.08
C LYS A 123 12.25 11.78 -4.87
N ALA A 124 11.67 10.80 -4.17
CA ALA A 124 10.92 9.73 -4.83
C ALA A 124 9.72 10.26 -5.63
N SER A 125 9.01 11.28 -5.15
CA SER A 125 7.90 11.91 -5.88
C SER A 125 8.34 12.69 -7.12
N GLU A 126 9.59 13.17 -7.16
CA GLU A 126 10.17 13.94 -8.26
C GLU A 126 10.75 13.05 -9.38
N GLU A 127 10.82 11.73 -9.17
CA GLU A 127 11.24 10.77 -10.19
C GLU A 127 10.20 10.58 -11.30
N ASP A 128 10.64 10.07 -12.45
CA ASP A 128 9.73 9.72 -13.54
C ASP A 128 9.11 8.33 -13.33
N HIS A 129 7.82 8.32 -12.98
CA HIS A 129 7.03 7.09 -12.79
C HIS A 129 6.23 6.67 -14.01
N SER A 130 6.43 7.29 -15.18
CA SER A 130 5.60 7.06 -16.38
C SER A 130 5.54 5.58 -16.77
N ASN A 131 6.64 4.86 -16.60
CA ASN A 131 6.78 3.43 -16.91
C ASN A 131 6.50 2.49 -15.72
N SER A 132 6.11 3.03 -14.56
CA SER A 132 5.70 2.27 -13.37
C SER A 132 4.18 2.10 -13.33
N ALA A 133 3.70 0.94 -12.90
CA ALA A 133 2.27 0.71 -12.67
C ALA A 133 1.75 1.44 -11.43
N CYS A 134 2.56 1.50 -10.36
CA CYS A 134 2.14 2.03 -9.07
C CYS A 134 3.34 2.52 -8.23
N PHE A 135 3.05 3.02 -7.02
CA PHE A 135 4.04 3.35 -5.99
C PHE A 135 3.62 2.75 -4.65
N ALA A 136 4.59 2.28 -3.87
CA ALA A 136 4.37 1.83 -2.50
C ALA A 136 5.34 2.48 -1.51
N CYS A 137 4.86 2.78 -0.31
CA CYS A 137 5.66 3.21 0.82
C CYS A 137 5.21 2.47 2.08
N VAL A 138 6.18 1.97 2.84
CA VAL A 138 5.97 1.30 4.12
C VAL A 138 6.66 2.11 5.20
N LEU A 139 5.92 2.49 6.24
CA LEU A 139 6.44 3.22 7.38
C LEU A 139 6.32 2.34 8.63
N LEU A 140 7.47 1.95 9.21
CA LEU A 140 7.56 1.15 10.43
C LEU A 140 8.19 2.03 11.53
N SER A 141 7.37 2.60 12.41
CA SER A 141 7.86 3.50 13.46
C SER A 141 6.95 3.52 14.69
N HIS A 142 7.27 4.37 15.66
CA HIS A 142 6.28 4.86 16.62
C HIS A 142 5.40 5.90 15.95
N GLY A 143 4.22 6.14 16.51
CA GLY A 143 3.28 7.12 15.99
C GLY A 143 2.25 7.49 17.04
N GLU A 144 1.56 8.57 16.73
CA GLU A 144 0.39 9.09 17.44
C GLU A 144 -0.69 9.37 16.39
N GLU A 145 -1.82 9.94 16.78
CA GLU A 145 -2.86 10.30 15.82
C GLU A 145 -2.30 11.21 14.71
N ASP A 146 -2.34 10.72 13.47
CA ASP A 146 -1.86 11.35 12.24
C ASP A 146 -0.37 11.77 12.20
N LEU A 147 0.41 11.41 13.22
CA LEU A 147 1.83 11.70 13.36
C LEU A 147 2.65 10.41 13.30
N ILE A 148 3.86 10.53 12.76
CA ILE A 148 4.84 9.44 12.76
C ILE A 148 6.20 9.92 13.22
N TYR A 149 6.88 9.09 14.02
CA TYR A 149 8.20 9.42 14.53
C TYR A 149 9.29 9.19 13.49
N GLY A 150 10.12 10.20 13.28
CA GLY A 150 11.52 10.01 12.92
C GLY A 150 12.32 9.67 14.18
N LYS A 151 13.61 9.33 14.03
CA LYS A 151 14.45 9.08 15.20
C LYS A 151 14.59 10.30 16.12
N ASP A 152 14.41 11.50 15.60
CA ASP A 152 14.69 12.79 16.25
C ASP A 152 13.43 13.57 16.66
N GLY A 153 12.23 13.06 16.37
CA GLY A 153 10.97 13.75 16.66
C GLY A 153 9.80 13.21 15.84
N VAL A 154 8.78 14.04 15.64
CA VAL A 154 7.54 13.67 14.91
C VAL A 154 7.34 14.51 13.66
N THR A 155 6.68 13.94 12.65
CA THR A 155 6.20 14.64 11.47
C THR A 155 4.79 14.18 11.12
N PRO A 156 3.93 15.06 10.57
CA PRO A 156 2.62 14.65 10.06
C PRO A 156 2.75 13.66 8.90
N ILE A 157 1.95 12.59 8.92
CA ILE A 157 1.90 11.60 7.84
C ILE A 157 1.41 12.27 6.54
N LYS A 158 0.47 13.21 6.68
CA LYS A 158 -0.05 14.01 5.56
C LYS A 158 1.04 14.77 4.81
N ASP A 159 2.04 15.29 5.52
CA ASP A 159 3.13 16.05 4.88
C ASP A 159 4.03 15.13 4.04
N LEU A 160 4.22 13.89 4.49
CA LEU A 160 4.96 12.87 3.76
C LEU A 160 4.23 12.42 2.50
N THR A 161 2.91 12.22 2.58
CA THR A 161 2.11 11.69 1.47
C THR A 161 1.71 12.76 0.46
N ALA A 162 1.60 14.02 0.90
CA ALA A 162 1.25 15.15 0.05
C ALA A 162 2.19 15.33 -1.16
N HIS A 163 3.45 14.88 -1.07
CA HIS A 163 4.40 14.89 -2.22
C HIS A 163 3.88 14.10 -3.42
N PHE A 164 3.03 13.10 -3.21
CA PHE A 164 2.53 12.19 -4.26
C PHE A 164 1.16 12.57 -4.82
N ARG A 165 0.59 13.71 -4.40
CA ARG A 165 -0.67 14.23 -4.93
C ARG A 165 -0.61 14.44 -6.43
N GLY A 166 -1.76 14.36 -7.10
CA GLY A 166 -1.85 14.48 -8.56
C GLY A 166 -1.31 15.80 -9.13
N ASP A 167 -1.34 16.89 -8.35
CA ASP A 167 -0.77 18.19 -8.74
C ASP A 167 0.76 18.27 -8.58
N ARG A 168 1.37 17.37 -7.78
CA ARG A 168 2.80 17.37 -7.46
C ARG A 168 3.56 16.24 -8.14
N CYS A 169 3.00 15.03 -8.21
CA CYS A 169 3.58 13.86 -8.85
C CYS A 169 2.75 13.41 -10.07
N LYS A 170 2.85 14.17 -11.16
CA LYS A 170 2.01 13.99 -12.37
C LYS A 170 2.15 12.62 -13.03
N THR A 171 3.33 12.00 -12.95
CA THR A 171 3.61 10.69 -13.56
C THR A 171 2.98 9.51 -12.80
N LEU A 172 2.42 9.77 -11.60
CA LEU A 172 1.60 8.85 -10.81
C LEU A 172 0.10 9.19 -10.83
N LEU A 173 -0.34 10.13 -11.67
CA LEU A 173 -1.78 10.38 -11.85
C LEU A 173 -2.48 9.12 -12.38
N GLU A 174 -3.66 8.78 -11.86
CA GLU A 174 -4.44 7.56 -12.19
C GLU A 174 -3.74 6.23 -11.84
N LYS A 175 -2.64 6.28 -11.09
CA LYS A 175 -1.89 5.10 -10.64
C LYS A 175 -1.99 4.94 -9.13
N PRO A 176 -2.12 3.72 -8.60
CA PRO A 176 -2.29 3.53 -7.17
C PRO A 176 -1.03 3.92 -6.39
N LYS A 177 -1.24 4.65 -5.29
CA LYS A 177 -0.25 5.17 -4.35
C LYS A 177 -0.50 4.54 -2.98
N LEU A 178 0.23 3.47 -2.68
CA LEU A 178 -0.04 2.58 -1.55
C LEU A 178 0.83 2.95 -0.34
N PHE A 179 0.23 3.30 0.79
CA PHE A 179 0.92 3.60 2.03
C PHE A 179 0.53 2.58 3.12
N PHE A 180 1.51 1.84 3.62
CA PHE A 180 1.35 0.86 4.69
C PHE A 180 2.02 1.39 5.96
N ILE A 181 1.26 1.59 7.01
CA ILE A 181 1.71 2.34 8.19
C ILE A 181 1.56 1.46 9.43
N GLN A 182 2.69 0.95 9.91
CA GLN A 182 2.80 0.24 11.17
C GLN A 182 3.30 1.20 12.25
N ALA A 183 2.35 1.87 12.88
CA ALA A 183 2.57 2.80 13.98
C ALA A 183 1.31 2.82 14.88
N CYS A 184 1.48 3.18 16.15
CA CYS A 184 0.34 3.47 17.01
C CYS A 184 -0.39 4.72 16.48
N ARG A 185 -1.70 4.83 16.75
CA ARG A 185 -2.50 6.03 16.42
C ARG A 185 -3.16 6.65 17.66
N GLY A 186 -2.64 6.33 18.83
CA GLY A 186 -3.15 6.75 20.14
C GLY A 186 -2.75 5.75 21.24
N THR A 187 -3.31 5.93 22.42
CA THR A 187 -2.99 5.16 23.64
C THR A 187 -4.11 4.25 24.10
N GLU A 188 -5.27 4.26 23.44
CA GLU A 188 -6.41 3.42 23.84
C GLU A 188 -6.16 1.95 23.49
N LEU A 189 -6.61 1.04 24.37
CA LEU A 189 -6.58 -0.40 24.15
C LEU A 189 -7.94 -0.82 23.60
N ASP A 190 -7.96 -1.58 22.51
CA ASP A 190 -9.18 -2.13 21.93
C ASP A 190 -9.52 -3.44 22.64
N ASP A 191 -10.62 -3.45 23.40
CA ASP A 191 -11.10 -4.62 24.12
C ASP A 191 -11.76 -5.68 23.20
N GLY A 192 -12.05 -5.32 21.93
CA GLY A 192 -12.60 -6.19 20.90
C GLY A 192 -14.08 -6.56 21.09
N ILE A 193 -14.79 -6.79 19.97
CA ILE A 193 -16.17 -7.28 19.93
C ILE A 193 -16.35 -8.22 18.71
N GLN A 194 -17.10 -9.32 18.87
CA GLN A 194 -17.53 -10.19 17.76
C GLN A 194 -18.65 -9.52 16.96
N ALA A 195 -18.54 -9.51 15.63
CA ALA A 195 -19.55 -8.94 14.75
C ALA A 195 -19.98 -9.92 13.64
N ASP A 196 -21.29 -10.13 13.53
CA ASP A 196 -21.98 -10.86 12.46
C ASP A 196 -22.30 -9.88 11.31
N SER A 197 -22.10 -10.30 10.05
CA SER A 197 -22.29 -9.43 8.87
C SER A 197 -23.52 -9.83 8.05
N GLY A 198 -24.36 -8.85 7.70
CA GLY A 198 -25.42 -8.95 6.68
C GLY A 198 -25.07 -8.17 5.40
N PRO A 199 -25.67 -8.46 4.23
CA PRO A 199 -25.23 -7.90 2.94
C PRO A 199 -26.14 -6.77 2.42
N ILE A 200 -25.60 -5.79 1.68
CA ILE A 200 -26.37 -4.86 0.82
C ILE A 200 -25.60 -4.50 -0.47
N ASN A 201 -26.33 -4.51 -1.60
CA ASN A 201 -25.98 -4.01 -2.94
C ASN A 201 -26.31 -2.52 -3.09
N ASP A 202 -25.56 -1.77 -3.92
CA ASP A 202 -26.06 -1.15 -5.18
C ASP A 202 -25.12 -0.08 -5.76
N ILE A 203 -25.33 0.18 -7.05
CA ILE A 203 -24.52 0.87 -8.06
C ILE A 203 -25.09 2.29 -8.33
N ASP A 204 -24.25 3.31 -8.58
CA ASP A 204 -24.24 4.24 -9.75
C ASP A 204 -23.65 5.64 -9.44
N ALA A 205 -22.87 6.21 -10.40
CA ALA A 205 -22.93 7.63 -10.81
C ALA A 205 -21.92 8.03 -11.93
N ASN A 206 -22.43 8.83 -12.87
CA ASN A 206 -21.88 9.36 -14.14
C ASN A 206 -20.85 10.52 -13.96
N PRO A 207 -19.87 10.75 -14.88
CA PRO A 207 -18.64 11.47 -14.53
C PRO A 207 -18.61 12.94 -15.00
N ARG A 208 -18.17 13.84 -14.11
CA ARG A 208 -17.53 15.11 -14.48
C ARG A 208 -16.03 14.92 -14.25
N ASN A 209 -15.27 14.78 -15.34
CA ASN A 209 -13.86 14.38 -15.33
C ASN A 209 -12.94 15.48 -14.76
N LYS A 210 -12.89 15.59 -13.44
CA LYS A 210 -11.72 16.09 -12.72
C LYS A 210 -11.37 15.05 -11.68
N ILE A 211 -10.22 14.43 -11.86
CA ILE A 211 -9.69 13.49 -10.88
C ILE A 211 -9.33 14.30 -9.63
N PRO A 212 -9.90 13.97 -8.46
CA PRO A 212 -9.53 14.62 -7.21
C PRO A 212 -8.02 14.52 -6.99
N VAL A 213 -7.42 15.56 -6.42
CA VAL A 213 -5.96 15.63 -6.23
C VAL A 213 -5.43 14.53 -5.27
N GLU A 214 -6.32 14.04 -4.39
CA GLU A 214 -6.10 12.98 -3.41
C GLU A 214 -6.59 11.59 -3.90
N ALA A 215 -6.97 11.46 -5.17
CA ALA A 215 -7.41 10.18 -5.72
C ALA A 215 -6.28 9.15 -5.84
N ASP A 216 -6.68 7.89 -5.91
CA ASP A 216 -5.80 6.72 -6.07
C ASP A 216 -4.80 6.49 -4.93
N PHE A 217 -5.02 7.10 -3.75
CA PHE A 217 -4.30 6.75 -2.54
C PHE A 217 -4.99 5.61 -1.79
N LEU A 218 -4.19 4.70 -1.26
CA LEU A 218 -4.64 3.70 -0.29
C LEU A 218 -3.78 3.81 0.95
N PHE A 219 -4.43 3.92 2.11
CA PHE A 219 -3.77 3.91 3.41
C PHE A 219 -4.19 2.67 4.20
N ALA A 220 -3.24 1.80 4.51
CA ALA A 220 -3.42 0.64 5.35
C ALA A 220 -2.68 0.86 6.67
N TYR A 221 -3.43 1.12 7.75
CA TYR A 221 -2.89 1.31 9.09
C TYR A 221 -2.95 -0.01 9.86
N SER A 222 -1.96 -0.30 10.69
CA SER A 222 -1.97 -1.50 11.54
C SER A 222 -2.93 -1.43 12.73
N THR A 223 -3.50 -0.26 13.00
CA THR A 223 -4.47 0.01 14.06
C THR A 223 -5.46 1.09 13.63
N VAL A 224 -6.64 1.09 14.24
CA VAL A 224 -7.67 2.11 14.05
C VAL A 224 -7.26 3.43 14.76
N PRO A 225 -7.72 4.62 14.31
CA PRO A 225 -7.43 5.90 14.99
C PRO A 225 -7.76 5.84 16.48
N GLY A 226 -6.88 6.37 17.33
CA GLY A 226 -7.05 6.37 18.79
C GLY A 226 -6.39 5.18 19.51
N TYR A 227 -6.09 4.09 18.81
CA TYR A 227 -5.69 2.83 19.44
C TYR A 227 -4.21 2.47 19.30
N TYR A 228 -3.73 1.64 20.23
CA TYR A 228 -2.37 1.13 20.26
C TYR A 228 -2.13 0.07 19.16
N SER A 229 -0.89 -0.05 18.69
CA SER A 229 -0.49 -1.11 17.74
C SER A 229 0.49 -2.09 18.39
N TRP A 230 0.10 -3.36 18.43
CA TRP A 230 0.86 -4.43 19.07
C TRP A 230 2.00 -4.95 18.20
N ARG A 231 3.15 -5.26 18.82
CA ARG A 231 4.31 -5.87 18.14
C ARG A 231 4.99 -6.88 19.06
N ASN A 232 5.33 -8.06 18.52
CA ASN A 232 6.09 -9.06 19.25
C ASN A 232 7.61 -8.82 19.09
N PRO A 233 8.39 -8.68 20.18
CA PRO A 233 9.83 -8.44 20.10
C PRO A 233 10.63 -9.51 19.35
N GLY A 234 10.16 -10.76 19.41
CA GLY A 234 10.81 -11.92 18.81
C GLY A 234 10.26 -12.32 17.45
N LYS A 235 9.07 -11.88 17.05
CA LYS A 235 8.43 -12.33 15.79
C LYS A 235 8.06 -11.21 14.83
N GLY A 236 8.15 -9.95 15.25
CA GLY A 236 7.59 -8.84 14.48
C GLY A 236 6.13 -8.57 14.87
N SER A 237 5.49 -7.62 14.20
CA SER A 237 4.06 -7.32 14.34
C SER A 237 3.19 -8.21 13.47
#